data_AF-A0A8T3XT53-F1
#
_entry.id   AF-A0A8T3XT53-F1
#
_cell.length_a   1.000
_cell.length_b   1.000
_cell.length_c   1.000
_cell.angle_alpha   90.00
_cell.angle_beta   90.00
_cell.angle_gamma   90.00
#
_symmetry.space_group_name_H-M   'P 1'
#
loop_
_entity.id
_entity.type
_entity.pdbx_description
1 polymer ?
#
loop_
_entity_poly.entity_id
_entity_poly.type
_entity_poly.pdbx_seq_one_letter_code
_entity_poly.pdbx_strand_id
1 'polypeptide(L)'
;MYTPSQFNVQNGSLQSPLKWLWKYYNYYKDCKLVSSNIIEDEKPELVISDEDFASLTIAQEQKIPTVLITDILETRFARGIGSLIEKRMNYSMKKIMKKCDVIILPENGQDKENIRYVGPIVRATRYTREDLREKFSFNKKTIVVSIGGTDAGKFLIQKVLAAFPKLKDDVKLVIVTGPSLKSEFAKNIRNFVFVENLHEIIYAADLVISLAGKSTIDESKAYGTPGIFIPIKGHFEQEDNAKQEGFSFEDIN
;
A
#
# COMPACT_ATOMS: atom_id res chain seq x y z
N MET A 1 19.62 5.02 4.43
CA MET A 1 18.17 5.00 4.10
C MET A 1 17.39 4.64 5.34
N TYR A 2 16.22 5.27 5.49
CA TYR A 2 15.35 5.17 6.65
C TYR A 2 14.78 3.75 6.85
N THR A 3 14.48 3.37 8.09
CA THR A 3 13.69 2.17 8.40
C THR A 3 12.39 2.60 9.09
N PRO A 4 11.26 2.66 8.38
CA PRO A 4 10.00 3.08 8.97
C PRO A 4 9.50 2.08 10.02
N SER A 5 8.66 2.57 10.93
CA SER A 5 8.06 1.70 11.94
C SER A 5 7.04 0.75 11.32
N GLN A 6 7.23 -0.55 11.54
CA GLN A 6 6.30 -1.57 11.07
C GLN A 6 5.03 -1.63 11.94
N PHE A 7 3.90 -1.94 11.30
CA PHE A 7 2.67 -2.27 12.00
C PHE A 7 2.81 -3.59 12.76
N ASN A 8 2.21 -3.68 13.94
CA ASN A 8 2.09 -4.94 14.66
C ASN A 8 0.72 -5.54 14.34
N VAL A 9 0.68 -6.68 13.67
CA VAL A 9 -0.56 -7.34 13.25
C VAL A 9 -0.64 -8.73 13.84
N GLN A 10 -1.75 -9.03 14.50
CA GLN A 10 -2.05 -10.34 15.06
C GLN A 10 -3.40 -10.83 14.57
N ASN A 11 -3.44 -12.03 13.99
CA ASN A 11 -4.64 -12.66 13.44
C ASN A 11 -5.45 -11.73 12.50
N GLY A 12 -4.75 -10.96 11.66
CA GLY A 12 -5.37 -10.04 10.71
C GLY A 12 -5.93 -8.75 11.34
N SER A 13 -5.57 -8.43 12.58
CA SER A 13 -5.96 -7.20 13.26
C SER A 13 -4.75 -6.38 13.69
N LEU A 14 -4.80 -5.08 13.43
CA LEU A 14 -3.80 -4.12 13.89
C LEU A 14 -3.78 -4.05 15.43
N GLN A 15 -2.57 -4.06 16.01
CA GLN A 15 -2.33 -4.02 17.44
C GLN A 15 -1.61 -2.73 17.85
N SER A 16 -2.04 -2.15 18.96
CA SER A 16 -1.42 -0.97 19.58
C SER A 16 -1.15 0.21 18.61
N PRO A 17 -2.17 0.69 17.85
CA PRO A 17 -2.00 1.78 16.87
C PRO A 17 -1.36 3.05 17.47
N LEU A 18 -1.63 3.35 18.74
CA LEU A 18 -1.02 4.48 19.44
C LEU A 18 0.49 4.37 19.62
N LYS A 19 1.00 3.15 19.84
CA LYS A 19 2.45 2.90 19.94
C LYS A 19 3.12 3.13 18.59
N TRP A 20 2.46 2.73 17.50
CA TRP A 20 2.93 3.00 16.15
C TRP A 20 2.96 4.50 15.86
N LEU A 21 1.87 5.22 16.16
CA LEU A 21 1.78 6.67 15.98
C LEU A 21 2.91 7.42 16.72
N TRP A 22 3.22 7.01 17.95
CA TRP A 22 4.29 7.63 18.73
C TRP A 22 5.68 7.37 18.14
N LYS A 23 5.93 6.15 17.64
CA LYS A 23 7.18 5.85 16.93
C LYS A 23 7.28 6.65 15.63
N TYR A 24 6.19 6.79 14.88
CA TYR A 24 6.12 7.60 13.66
C TYR A 24 6.44 9.07 13.95
N TYR A 25 5.97 9.61 15.07
CA TYR A 25 6.31 10.98 15.47
C TYR A 25 7.80 11.19 15.76
N ASN A 26 8.46 10.21 16.40
CA ASN A 26 9.91 10.29 16.59
C ASN A 26 10.65 10.15 15.26
N TYR A 27 10.22 9.20 14.42
CA TYR A 27 10.73 9.00 13.06
C TYR A 27 10.66 10.29 12.21
N TYR A 28 9.56 11.03 12.29
CA TYR A 28 9.40 12.31 11.60
C TYR A 28 10.47 13.35 11.99
N LYS A 29 10.89 13.40 13.27
CA LYS A 29 11.95 14.32 13.72
C LYS A 29 13.30 13.99 13.10
N ASP A 30 13.64 12.70 13.05
CA ASP A 30 14.87 12.23 12.43
C ASP A 30 14.86 12.55 10.93
N CYS A 31 13.71 12.39 10.27
CA CYS A 31 13.54 12.75 8.86
C CYS A 31 13.75 14.25 8.61
N LYS A 32 13.33 15.14 9.52
CA LYS A 32 13.59 16.59 9.38
C LYS A 32 15.08 16.90 9.36
N LEU A 33 15.88 16.26 10.23
CA LEU A 33 17.33 16.49 10.28
C LEU A 33 18.00 16.06 8.97
N VAL A 34 17.68 14.86 8.49
CA VAL A 34 18.23 14.34 7.23
C VAL A 34 17.79 15.20 6.04
N SER A 35 16.52 15.60 6.01
CA SER A 35 15.99 16.47 4.95
C SER A 35 16.67 17.84 4.94
N SER A 36 16.96 18.42 6.12
CA SER A 36 17.70 19.69 6.23
C SER A 36 19.06 19.59 5.57
N ASN A 37 19.83 18.55 5.91
CA ASN A 37 21.17 18.35 5.35
C ASN A 37 21.11 18.19 3.82
N ILE A 38 20.22 17.32 3.31
CA ILE A 38 20.10 17.09 1.86
C ILE A 38 19.69 18.38 1.14
N ILE A 39 18.73 19.14 1.67
CA ILE A 39 18.25 20.37 1.02
C ILE A 39 19.32 21.47 1.08
N GLU A 40 20.08 21.58 2.17
CA GLU A 40 21.18 22.54 2.31
C GLU A 40 22.36 22.23 1.36
N ASP A 41 22.67 20.94 1.19
CA ASP A 41 23.76 20.46 0.35
C ASP A 41 23.41 20.56 -1.15
N GLU A 42 22.24 20.04 -1.55
CA GLU A 42 21.82 19.93 -2.95
C GLU A 42 21.21 21.23 -3.49
N LYS A 43 20.70 22.11 -2.62
CA LYS A 43 20.03 23.39 -2.96
C LYS A 43 19.00 23.24 -4.08
N PRO A 44 17.99 22.37 -3.91
CA PRO A 44 17.03 22.09 -4.97
C PRO A 44 16.13 23.30 -5.25
N GLU A 45 15.73 23.46 -6.51
CA GLU A 45 14.73 24.45 -6.94
C GLU A 45 13.29 23.96 -6.70
N LEU A 46 13.11 22.66 -6.44
CA LEU A 46 11.81 22.00 -6.25
C LEU A 46 11.99 20.76 -5.37
N VAL A 47 11.10 20.55 -4.41
CA VAL A 47 11.01 19.31 -3.62
C VAL A 47 9.70 18.59 -3.94
N ILE A 48 9.82 17.37 -4.47
CA ILE A 48 8.69 16.46 -4.69
C ILE A 48 8.80 15.35 -3.66
N SER A 49 7.73 15.13 -2.90
CA SER A 49 7.70 14.14 -1.82
C SER A 49 6.55 13.16 -2.00
N ASP A 50 6.85 11.87 -1.86
CA ASP A 50 5.90 10.78 -1.75
C ASP A 50 5.64 10.54 -0.25
N GLU A 51 4.69 11.31 0.29
CA GLU A 51 4.25 11.31 1.70
C GLU A 51 5.32 11.49 2.81
N ASP A 52 6.54 11.90 2.46
CA ASP A 52 7.50 12.38 3.46
C ASP A 52 7.23 13.86 3.79
N PHE A 53 6.41 14.08 4.81
CA PHE A 53 6.06 15.42 5.30
C PHE A 53 7.25 16.19 5.91
N ALA A 54 8.35 15.52 6.24
CA ALA A 54 9.52 16.17 6.84
C ALA A 54 10.28 17.01 5.80
N SER A 55 10.57 16.43 4.64
CA SER A 55 11.19 17.16 3.51
C SER A 55 10.33 18.32 3.03
N LEU A 56 9.01 18.13 2.93
CA LEU A 56 8.07 19.22 2.60
C LEU A 56 8.15 20.37 3.61
N THR A 57 8.21 20.05 4.90
CA THR A 57 8.29 21.08 5.94
C THR A 57 9.59 21.90 5.85
N ILE A 58 10.74 21.23 5.65
CA ILE A 58 12.03 21.91 5.51
C ILE A 58 12.03 22.79 4.24
N ALA A 59 11.57 22.25 3.10
CA ALA A 59 11.48 23.00 1.85
C ALA A 59 10.61 24.27 2.01
N GLN A 60 9.46 24.15 2.67
CA GLN A 60 8.58 25.28 2.97
C GLN A 60 9.23 26.32 3.90
N GLU A 61 10.00 25.90 4.90
CA GLU A 61 10.78 26.78 5.78
C GLU A 61 11.83 27.59 5.00
N GLN A 62 12.42 26.97 3.96
CA GLN A 62 13.39 27.60 3.05
C GLN A 62 12.75 28.29 1.84
N LYS A 63 11.40 28.32 1.74
CA LYS A 63 10.63 28.88 0.61
C LYS A 63 10.94 28.24 -0.74
N ILE A 64 11.28 26.96 -0.74
CA ILE A 64 11.45 26.15 -1.95
C ILE A 64 10.06 25.61 -2.35
N PRO A 65 9.69 25.67 -3.64
CA PRO A 65 8.45 25.07 -4.14
C PRO A 65 8.33 23.58 -3.77
N THR A 66 7.10 23.15 -3.48
CA THR A 66 6.81 21.79 -2.99
C THR A 66 5.66 21.13 -3.73
N VAL A 67 5.86 19.86 -4.08
CA VAL A 67 4.82 18.96 -4.62
C VAL A 67 4.68 17.77 -3.68
N LEU A 68 3.46 17.52 -3.22
CA LEU A 68 3.13 16.33 -2.44
C LEU A 68 2.43 15.31 -3.35
N ILE A 69 2.89 14.07 -3.36
CA ILE A 69 2.17 12.91 -3.90
C ILE A 69 1.62 12.14 -2.71
N THR A 70 0.31 11.86 -2.70
CA THR A 70 -0.35 11.21 -1.56
C THR A 70 -1.66 10.53 -1.94
N ASP A 71 -2.02 9.46 -1.26
CA ASP A 71 -3.36 8.87 -1.22
C ASP A 71 -4.04 9.06 0.16
N ILE A 72 -3.39 9.78 1.09
CA ILE A 72 -3.87 10.01 2.46
C ILE A 72 -4.09 11.51 2.73
N LEU A 73 -5.35 11.91 2.90
CA LEU A 73 -5.71 13.27 3.33
C LEU A 73 -5.86 13.42 4.86
N GLU A 74 -6.07 12.31 5.57
CA GLU A 74 -6.12 12.25 7.03
C GLU A 74 -5.99 10.81 7.53
N THR A 75 -5.36 10.65 8.70
CA THR A 75 -5.25 9.35 9.38
C THR A 75 -6.40 9.11 10.34
N ARG A 76 -6.80 7.84 10.49
CA ARG A 76 -7.91 7.41 11.37
C ARG A 76 -7.58 6.14 12.18
N PHE A 77 -6.36 6.05 12.73
CA PHE A 77 -5.89 4.89 13.48
C PHE A 77 -6.36 4.85 14.94
N ALA A 78 -6.62 5.99 15.57
CA ALA A 78 -6.79 6.07 17.02
C ALA A 78 -8.25 6.26 17.49
N ARG A 79 -8.60 5.58 18.59
CA ARG A 79 -9.89 5.76 19.31
C ARG A 79 -9.63 6.31 20.72
N GLY A 80 -10.66 6.92 21.33
CA GLY A 80 -10.58 7.45 22.71
C GLY A 80 -9.57 8.60 22.85
N ILE A 81 -8.77 8.62 23.94
CA ILE A 81 -7.76 9.66 24.23
C ILE A 81 -6.75 9.81 23.08
N GLY A 82 -6.43 8.72 22.41
CA GLY A 82 -5.56 8.71 21.24
C GLY A 82 -6.02 9.60 20.08
N SER A 83 -7.34 9.80 19.95
CA SER A 83 -7.92 10.65 18.91
C SER A 83 -7.53 12.13 19.05
N LEU A 84 -7.19 12.60 20.25
CA LEU A 84 -6.72 13.98 20.46
C LEU A 84 -5.34 14.20 19.84
N ILE A 85 -4.45 13.21 20.01
CA ILE A 85 -3.10 13.25 19.44
C ILE A 85 -3.19 13.16 17.91
N GLU A 86 -4.00 12.23 17.39
CA GLU A 86 -4.22 12.08 15.96
C GLU A 86 -4.86 13.34 15.34
N LYS A 87 -5.84 13.97 16.00
CA LYS A 87 -6.40 15.26 15.53
C LYS A 87 -5.35 16.35 15.40
N ARG A 88 -4.42 16.45 16.37
CA ARG A 88 -3.32 17.42 16.32
C ARG A 88 -2.36 17.11 15.17
N MET A 89 -2.07 15.82 14.93
CA MET A 89 -1.24 15.38 13.82
C MET A 89 -1.89 15.70 12.48
N ASN A 90 -3.16 15.31 12.28
CA ASN A 90 -3.94 15.64 11.09
C ASN A 90 -4.04 17.15 10.85
N TYR A 91 -4.17 17.95 11.91
CA TYR A 91 -4.13 19.41 11.79
C TYR A 91 -2.78 19.93 11.28
N SER A 92 -1.67 19.37 11.77
CA SER A 92 -0.32 19.69 11.29
C SER A 92 -0.13 19.28 9.83
N MET A 93 -0.55 18.06 9.48
CA MET A 93 -0.48 17.52 8.13
C MET A 93 -1.26 18.41 7.14
N LYS A 94 -2.52 18.74 7.47
CA LYS A 94 -3.35 19.65 6.66
C LYS A 94 -2.71 21.03 6.48
N LYS A 95 -1.95 21.54 7.46
CA LYS A 95 -1.20 22.80 7.30
C LYS A 95 -0.05 22.68 6.31
N ILE A 96 0.69 21.58 6.33
CA ILE A 96 1.79 21.32 5.38
C ILE A 96 1.21 21.18 3.97
N MET A 97 0.14 20.39 3.82
CA MET A 97 -0.56 20.18 2.53
C MET A 97 -1.06 21.49 1.92
N LYS A 98 -1.71 22.34 2.71
CA LYS A 98 -2.21 23.66 2.24
C LYS A 98 -1.11 24.61 1.76
N LYS A 99 0.13 24.39 2.22
CA LYS A 99 1.29 25.18 1.80
C LYS A 99 2.01 24.59 0.58
N CYS A 100 1.66 23.37 0.17
CA CYS A 100 2.24 22.78 -1.05
C CYS A 100 1.72 23.53 -2.28
N ASP A 101 2.59 23.72 -3.26
CA ASP A 101 2.23 24.36 -4.53
C ASP A 101 1.29 23.46 -5.33
N VAL A 102 1.55 22.14 -5.30
CA VAL A 102 0.68 21.12 -5.90
C VAL A 102 0.58 19.90 -4.97
N ILE A 103 -0.62 19.34 -4.88
CA ILE A 103 -0.87 18.01 -4.30
C ILE A 103 -1.36 17.11 -5.44
N ILE A 104 -0.68 16.01 -5.69
CA ILE A 104 -1.02 15.02 -6.69
C ILE A 104 -1.68 13.84 -5.97
N LEU A 105 -2.95 13.56 -6.28
CA LEU A 105 -3.59 12.31 -5.90
C LEU A 105 -3.62 11.36 -7.10
N PRO A 106 -3.01 10.17 -7.00
CA PRO A 106 -3.08 9.14 -8.02
C PRO A 106 -4.43 8.42 -7.99
N GLU A 107 -5.52 9.19 -8.00
CA GLU A 107 -6.90 8.70 -8.01
C GLU A 107 -7.74 9.42 -9.07
N ASN A 108 -8.90 8.84 -9.39
CA ASN A 108 -9.92 9.52 -10.16
C ASN A 108 -10.58 10.61 -9.30
N GLY A 109 -10.74 11.80 -9.85
CA GLY A 109 -11.44 12.89 -9.17
C GLY A 109 -11.44 14.16 -9.99
N GLN A 110 -11.85 15.26 -9.34
CA GLN A 110 -11.88 16.58 -9.96
C GLN A 110 -10.92 17.51 -9.23
N ASP A 111 -10.07 18.17 -10.01
CA ASP A 111 -9.10 19.13 -9.50
C ASP A 111 -9.76 20.21 -8.63
N LYS A 112 -9.11 20.55 -7.52
CA LYS A 112 -9.60 21.54 -6.58
C LYS A 112 -8.46 22.25 -5.88
N GLU A 113 -8.46 23.58 -5.86
CA GLU A 113 -7.40 24.37 -5.21
C GLU A 113 -6.00 23.95 -5.72
N ASN A 114 -5.11 23.52 -4.84
CA ASN A 114 -3.79 22.99 -5.18
C ASN A 114 -3.78 21.46 -5.46
N ILE A 115 -4.94 20.80 -5.40
CA ILE A 115 -5.09 19.36 -5.63
C ILE A 115 -5.29 19.05 -7.10
N ARG A 116 -4.53 18.06 -7.61
CA ARG A 116 -4.60 17.51 -8.96
C ARG A 116 -4.86 16.01 -8.89
N TYR A 117 -5.95 15.58 -9.48
CA TYR A 117 -6.29 14.15 -9.61
C TYR A 117 -5.71 13.62 -10.92
N VAL A 118 -4.82 12.63 -10.83
CA VAL A 118 -4.06 12.14 -11.99
C VAL A 118 -4.19 10.64 -12.22
N GLY A 119 -5.03 9.95 -11.45
CA GLY A 119 -4.99 8.50 -11.37
C GLY A 119 -6.18 7.75 -11.95
N PRO A 120 -6.16 6.41 -11.76
CA PRO A 120 -5.09 5.63 -11.11
C PRO A 120 -3.81 5.56 -11.95
N ILE A 121 -2.64 5.60 -11.30
CA ILE A 121 -1.35 5.39 -11.97
C ILE A 121 -1.03 3.89 -11.94
N VAL A 122 -1.15 3.24 -13.09
CA VAL A 122 -0.88 1.80 -13.24
C VAL A 122 0.31 1.58 -14.16
N ARG A 123 1.21 0.68 -13.75
CA ARG A 123 2.35 0.26 -14.57
C ARG A 123 1.84 -0.42 -15.83
N ALA A 124 2.40 -0.07 -16.98
CA ALA A 124 2.10 -0.73 -18.24
C ALA A 124 3.08 -1.87 -18.53
N THR A 125 2.63 -2.85 -19.29
CA THR A 125 3.49 -3.91 -19.83
C THR A 125 3.30 -4.02 -21.33
N ARG A 126 4.38 -4.39 -22.03
CA ARG A 126 4.36 -4.63 -23.49
C ARG A 126 3.94 -6.05 -23.85
N TYR A 127 3.83 -6.93 -22.87
CA TYR A 127 3.51 -8.35 -23.06
C TYR A 127 1.99 -8.54 -23.06
N THR A 128 1.51 -9.46 -23.88
CA THR A 128 0.13 -9.93 -23.79
C THR A 128 -0.07 -10.78 -22.54
N ARG A 129 -1.33 -11.00 -22.16
CA ARG A 129 -1.66 -11.91 -21.06
C ARG A 129 -1.10 -13.31 -21.31
N GLU A 130 -1.19 -13.79 -22.55
CA GLU A 130 -0.72 -15.11 -22.98
C GLU A 130 0.80 -15.23 -22.84
N ASP A 131 1.56 -14.22 -23.28
CA ASP A 131 3.03 -14.17 -23.13
C ASP A 131 3.43 -14.29 -21.66
N LEU A 132 2.74 -13.57 -20.78
CA LEU A 132 3.02 -13.58 -19.34
C LEU A 132 2.62 -14.91 -18.71
N ARG A 133 1.51 -15.51 -19.13
CA ARG A 133 1.11 -16.84 -18.67
C ARG A 133 2.12 -17.91 -19.06
N GLU A 134 2.69 -17.84 -20.26
CA GLU A 134 3.80 -18.71 -20.67
C GLU A 134 5.04 -18.47 -19.81
N LYS A 135 5.47 -17.20 -19.70
CA LYS A 135 6.62 -16.76 -18.89
C LYS A 135 6.55 -17.25 -17.44
N PHE A 136 5.37 -17.21 -16.82
CA PHE A 136 5.14 -17.65 -15.45
C PHE A 136 4.64 -19.10 -15.32
N SER A 137 4.54 -19.83 -16.44
CA SER A 137 4.06 -21.22 -16.49
C SER A 137 2.66 -21.37 -15.86
N PHE A 138 1.75 -20.45 -16.15
CA PHE A 138 0.34 -20.47 -15.76
C PHE A 138 -0.45 -21.25 -16.82
N ASN A 139 -0.24 -22.57 -16.85
CA ASN A 139 -0.82 -23.51 -17.81
C ASN A 139 -2.25 -23.96 -17.46
N LYS A 140 -2.79 -23.53 -16.33
CA LYS A 140 -4.17 -23.78 -15.88
C LYS A 140 -4.73 -22.55 -15.18
N LYS A 141 -5.98 -22.63 -14.72
CA LYS A 141 -6.57 -21.57 -13.88
C LYS A 141 -5.65 -21.31 -12.70
N THR A 142 -5.23 -20.07 -12.51
CA THR A 142 -4.21 -19.69 -11.52
C THR A 142 -4.73 -18.62 -10.59
N ILE A 143 -4.74 -18.91 -9.30
CA ILE A 143 -4.98 -17.96 -8.21
C ILE A 143 -3.64 -17.45 -7.72
N VAL A 144 -3.49 -16.13 -7.70
CA VAL A 144 -2.31 -15.45 -7.14
C VAL A 144 -2.69 -14.86 -5.79
N VAL A 145 -1.90 -15.16 -4.75
CA VAL A 145 -2.00 -14.51 -3.44
C VAL A 145 -0.84 -13.56 -3.26
N SER A 146 -1.10 -12.28 -2.97
CA SER A 146 -0.06 -11.28 -2.69
C SER A 146 -0.33 -10.56 -1.37
N ILE A 147 0.66 -10.47 -0.51
CA ILE A 147 0.53 -9.82 0.80
C ILE A 147 1.29 -8.50 0.93
N GLY A 148 1.87 -8.01 -0.17
CA GLY A 148 2.68 -6.80 -0.18
C GLY A 148 4.09 -7.03 0.41
N GLY A 149 4.75 -5.93 0.76
CA GLY A 149 6.15 -5.95 1.19
C GLY A 149 6.40 -6.29 2.66
N THR A 150 5.35 -6.37 3.50
CA THR A 150 5.47 -6.59 4.95
C THR A 150 4.94 -7.97 5.35
N ASP A 151 5.28 -8.42 6.55
CA ASP A 151 4.77 -9.68 7.12
C ASP A 151 3.33 -9.59 7.65
N ALA A 152 2.74 -8.40 7.64
CA ALA A 152 1.40 -8.10 8.14
C ALA A 152 0.30 -8.95 7.48
N GLY A 153 0.48 -9.36 6.22
CA GLY A 153 -0.49 -10.18 5.50
C GLY A 153 -0.33 -11.69 5.69
N LYS A 154 0.55 -12.18 6.56
CA LYS A 154 0.74 -13.63 6.79
C LYS A 154 -0.56 -14.36 7.14
N PHE A 155 -1.48 -13.70 7.84
CA PHE A 155 -2.80 -14.27 8.17
C PHE A 155 -3.61 -14.62 6.90
N LEU A 156 -3.53 -13.79 5.86
CA LEU A 156 -4.24 -14.00 4.61
C LEU A 156 -3.76 -15.28 3.93
N ILE A 157 -2.43 -15.46 3.83
CA ILE A 157 -1.83 -16.70 3.32
C ILE A 157 -2.33 -17.91 4.09
N GLN A 158 -2.32 -17.87 5.42
CA GLN A 158 -2.80 -18.98 6.25
C GLN A 158 -4.27 -19.32 5.97
N LYS A 159 -5.13 -18.31 5.80
CA LYS A 159 -6.55 -18.51 5.47
C LYS A 159 -6.73 -19.08 4.06
N VAL A 160 -5.97 -18.59 3.07
CA VAL A 160 -6.02 -19.16 1.72
C VAL A 160 -5.54 -20.61 1.73
N LEU A 161 -4.44 -20.93 2.41
CA LEU A 161 -3.94 -22.31 2.52
C LEU A 161 -4.93 -23.26 3.21
N ALA A 162 -5.71 -22.78 4.17
CA ALA A 162 -6.76 -23.56 4.82
C ALA A 162 -8.00 -23.75 3.93
N ALA A 163 -8.30 -22.79 3.05
CA ALA A 163 -9.45 -22.83 2.16
C ALA A 163 -9.16 -23.55 0.83
N PHE A 164 -7.94 -23.41 0.30
CA PHE A 164 -7.54 -23.90 -1.03
C PHE A 164 -7.80 -25.40 -1.26
N PRO A 165 -7.52 -26.31 -0.30
CA PRO A 165 -7.81 -27.73 -0.48
C PRO A 165 -9.30 -28.08 -0.62
N LYS A 166 -10.20 -27.14 -0.28
CA LYS A 166 -11.65 -27.33 -0.40
C LYS A 166 -12.17 -27.02 -1.80
N LEU A 167 -11.36 -26.38 -2.65
CA LEU A 167 -11.69 -26.15 -4.05
C LEU A 167 -11.65 -27.49 -4.79
N LYS A 168 -12.71 -27.80 -5.53
CA LYS A 168 -12.82 -29.02 -6.34
C LYS A 168 -12.23 -28.86 -7.74
N ASP A 169 -11.90 -27.64 -8.13
CA ASP A 169 -11.38 -27.30 -9.44
C ASP A 169 -9.87 -27.57 -9.54
N ASP A 170 -9.40 -27.94 -10.75
CA ASP A 170 -7.97 -28.02 -11.04
C ASP A 170 -7.36 -26.62 -11.20
N VAL A 171 -6.95 -26.05 -10.07
CA VAL A 171 -6.42 -24.69 -9.97
C VAL A 171 -4.99 -24.72 -9.45
N LYS A 172 -4.16 -23.78 -9.93
CA LYS A 172 -2.81 -23.53 -9.43
C LYS A 172 -2.84 -22.41 -8.39
N LEU A 173 -2.20 -22.62 -7.25
CA LEU A 173 -1.95 -21.56 -6.27
C LEU A 173 -0.52 -21.03 -6.43
N VAL A 174 -0.42 -19.72 -6.58
CA VAL A 174 0.85 -18.98 -6.61
C VAL A 174 0.83 -17.98 -5.46
N ILE A 175 1.88 -17.95 -4.65
CA ILE A 175 2.00 -17.02 -3.52
C ILE A 175 3.18 -16.08 -3.79
N VAL A 176 2.95 -14.79 -3.60
CA VAL A 176 3.96 -13.74 -3.63
C VAL A 176 4.06 -13.14 -2.22
N THR A 177 5.15 -13.45 -1.51
CA THR A 177 5.26 -13.15 -0.06
C THR A 177 5.88 -11.80 0.28
N GLY A 178 6.61 -11.20 -0.66
CA GLY A 178 7.45 -10.03 -0.36
C GLY A 178 8.74 -10.40 0.40
N PRO A 179 9.69 -9.45 0.52
CA PRO A 179 11.03 -9.70 1.04
C PRO A 179 11.05 -10.00 2.56
N SER A 180 10.05 -9.53 3.31
CA SER A 180 10.01 -9.67 4.77
C SER A 180 9.58 -11.05 5.27
N LEU A 181 8.94 -11.86 4.43
CA LEU A 181 8.45 -13.18 4.82
C LEU A 181 9.22 -14.29 4.09
N LYS A 182 10.08 -15.00 4.83
CA LYS A 182 10.64 -16.29 4.39
C LYS A 182 9.69 -17.39 4.82
N SER A 183 9.12 -18.10 3.85
CA SER A 183 8.24 -19.24 4.13
C SER A 183 8.46 -20.34 3.10
N GLU A 184 8.60 -21.56 3.60
CA GLU A 184 8.56 -22.77 2.79
C GLU A 184 7.12 -23.26 2.73
N PHE A 185 6.59 -23.38 1.52
CA PHE A 185 5.26 -23.91 1.29
C PHE A 185 5.36 -25.34 0.75
N ALA A 186 4.25 -26.07 0.79
CA ALA A 186 4.18 -27.41 0.22
C ALA A 186 4.62 -27.40 -1.26
N LYS A 187 5.24 -28.50 -1.74
CA LYS A 187 5.85 -28.58 -3.08
C LYS A 187 4.91 -28.24 -4.24
N ASN A 188 3.60 -28.39 -4.05
CA ASN A 188 2.57 -28.08 -5.03
C ASN A 188 2.19 -26.58 -5.09
N ILE A 189 2.81 -25.73 -4.25
CA ILE A 189 2.56 -24.29 -4.18
C ILE A 189 3.81 -23.56 -4.70
N ARG A 190 3.62 -22.74 -5.73
CA ARG A 190 4.72 -21.92 -6.26
C ARG A 190 4.86 -20.65 -5.43
N ASN A 191 6.05 -20.41 -4.88
CA ASN A 191 6.35 -19.21 -4.09
C ASN A 191 7.30 -18.29 -4.85
N PHE A 192 6.96 -17.00 -4.94
CA PHE A 192 7.86 -15.94 -5.34
C PHE A 192 8.13 -15.02 -4.14
N VAL A 193 9.40 -14.93 -3.73
CA VAL A 193 9.78 -14.12 -2.56
C VAL A 193 9.66 -12.62 -2.88
N PHE A 194 10.22 -12.18 -4.00
CA PHE A 194 10.09 -10.81 -4.49
C PHE A 194 9.93 -10.80 -6.00
N VAL A 195 9.07 -9.92 -6.50
CA VAL A 195 8.80 -9.76 -7.92
C VAL A 195 8.77 -8.27 -8.23
N GLU A 196 9.66 -7.80 -9.08
CA GLU A 196 9.72 -6.38 -9.50
C GLU A 196 8.42 -5.96 -10.21
N ASN A 197 7.93 -6.82 -11.12
CA ASN A 197 6.75 -6.55 -11.93
C ASN A 197 5.53 -7.35 -11.46
N LEU A 198 5.11 -7.16 -10.20
CA LEU A 198 3.92 -7.84 -9.65
C LEU A 198 2.67 -7.64 -10.53
N HIS A 199 2.50 -6.46 -11.13
CA HIS A 199 1.42 -6.15 -12.07
C HIS A 199 1.33 -7.13 -13.26
N GLU A 200 2.47 -7.62 -13.78
CA GLU A 200 2.49 -8.64 -14.83
C GLU A 200 1.94 -9.99 -14.34
N ILE A 201 2.23 -10.35 -13.09
CA ILE A 201 1.69 -11.57 -12.47
C ILE A 201 0.17 -11.42 -12.24
N ILE A 202 -0.27 -10.24 -11.80
CA ILE A 202 -1.70 -9.92 -11.64
C ILE A 202 -2.40 -10.03 -13.00
N TYR A 203 -1.83 -9.47 -14.06
CA TYR A 203 -2.42 -9.54 -15.40
C TYR A 203 -2.51 -10.98 -15.93
N ALA A 204 -1.50 -11.81 -15.67
CA ALA A 204 -1.49 -13.22 -16.07
C ALA A 204 -2.48 -14.11 -15.29
N ALA A 205 -2.86 -13.70 -14.07
CA ALA A 205 -3.69 -14.48 -13.16
C ALA A 205 -5.14 -14.62 -13.65
N ASP A 206 -5.85 -15.63 -13.13
CA ASP A 206 -7.30 -15.77 -13.30
C ASP A 206 -8.08 -15.21 -12.10
N LEU A 207 -7.41 -15.06 -10.95
CA LEU A 207 -7.91 -14.41 -9.74
C LEU A 207 -6.72 -13.91 -8.92
N VAL A 208 -6.81 -12.69 -8.38
CA VAL A 208 -5.90 -12.20 -7.34
C VAL A 208 -6.58 -12.20 -5.98
N ILE A 209 -5.88 -12.64 -4.95
CA ILE A 209 -6.27 -12.49 -3.55
C ILE A 209 -5.18 -11.67 -2.89
N SER A 210 -5.52 -10.51 -2.34
CA SER A 210 -4.52 -9.68 -1.68
C SER A 210 -5.05 -8.95 -0.47
N LEU A 211 -4.14 -8.32 0.26
CA LEU A 211 -4.54 -7.21 1.10
C LEU A 211 -5.15 -6.11 0.22
N ALA A 212 -6.10 -5.35 0.78
CA ALA A 212 -6.79 -4.26 0.08
C ALA A 212 -5.90 -3.00 -0.10
N GLY A 213 -4.66 -3.20 -0.57
CA GLY A 213 -3.74 -2.12 -0.92
C GLY A 213 -4.13 -1.48 -2.24
N LYS A 214 -4.06 -0.15 -2.28
CA LYS A 214 -4.51 0.70 -3.39
C LYS A 214 -3.92 0.27 -4.73
N SER A 215 -2.59 0.14 -4.82
CA SER A 215 -1.91 -0.20 -6.08
C SER A 215 -2.29 -1.57 -6.64
N THR A 216 -2.46 -2.58 -5.78
CA THR A 216 -2.87 -3.92 -6.24
C THR A 216 -4.30 -3.92 -6.77
N ILE A 217 -5.20 -3.17 -6.14
CA ILE A 217 -6.59 -2.99 -6.61
C ILE A 217 -6.59 -2.28 -7.95
N ASP A 218 -5.87 -1.17 -8.07
CA ASP A 218 -5.79 -0.38 -9.30
C ASP A 218 -5.20 -1.21 -10.46
N GLU A 219 -4.13 -1.97 -10.21
CA GLU A 219 -3.55 -2.91 -11.19
C GLU A 219 -4.56 -3.99 -11.60
N SER A 220 -5.25 -4.61 -10.65
CA SER A 220 -6.28 -5.61 -10.94
C SER A 220 -7.39 -5.06 -11.83
N LYS A 221 -7.88 -3.85 -11.54
CA LYS A 221 -8.95 -3.18 -12.30
C LYS A 221 -8.49 -2.79 -13.69
N ALA A 222 -7.32 -2.19 -13.82
CA ALA A 222 -6.77 -1.76 -15.11
C ALA A 222 -6.52 -2.94 -16.05
N TYR A 223 -6.10 -4.09 -15.51
CA TYR A 223 -5.86 -5.31 -16.30
C TYR A 223 -7.10 -6.19 -16.47
N GLY A 224 -8.22 -5.87 -15.83
CA GLY A 224 -9.43 -6.68 -15.86
C GLY A 224 -9.29 -8.02 -15.14
N THR A 225 -8.32 -8.16 -14.23
CA THR A 225 -8.16 -9.36 -13.41
C THR A 225 -9.14 -9.31 -12.24
N PRO A 226 -9.98 -10.35 -12.02
CA PRO A 226 -10.84 -10.44 -10.84
C PRO A 226 -10.04 -10.48 -9.55
N GLY A 227 -10.51 -9.79 -8.50
CA GLY A 227 -9.81 -9.67 -7.23
C GLY A 227 -10.69 -9.94 -6.00
N ILE A 228 -10.10 -10.55 -4.96
CA ILE A 228 -10.64 -10.62 -3.60
C ILE A 228 -9.68 -9.86 -2.69
N PHE A 229 -10.16 -8.75 -2.12
CA PHE A 229 -9.34 -7.81 -1.36
C PHE A 229 -9.74 -7.84 0.11
N ILE A 230 -8.92 -8.48 0.95
CA ILE A 230 -9.22 -8.66 2.38
C ILE A 230 -8.34 -7.71 3.20
N PRO A 231 -8.92 -6.69 3.84
CA PRO A 231 -8.16 -5.71 4.61
C PRO A 231 -7.69 -6.29 5.95
N ILE A 232 -6.64 -5.69 6.50
CA ILE A 232 -6.28 -5.85 7.91
C ILE A 232 -7.28 -5.05 8.75
N LYS A 233 -7.88 -5.69 9.75
CA LYS A 233 -8.82 -5.03 10.65
C LYS A 233 -8.15 -3.86 11.39
N GLY A 234 -8.78 -2.70 11.35
CA GLY A 234 -8.28 -1.46 11.94
C GLY A 234 -7.20 -0.76 11.11
N HIS A 235 -6.88 -1.25 9.90
CA HIS A 235 -6.07 -0.52 8.94
C HIS A 235 -6.99 0.31 8.04
N PHE A 236 -7.23 1.57 8.43
CA PHE A 236 -8.29 2.40 7.86
C PHE A 236 -8.24 2.51 6.33
N GLU A 237 -7.06 2.69 5.73
CA GLU A 237 -6.91 2.77 4.26
C GLU A 237 -7.33 1.48 3.55
N GLN A 238 -6.89 0.32 4.06
CA GLN A 238 -7.25 -0.96 3.47
C GLN A 238 -8.74 -1.23 3.64
N GLU A 239 -9.32 -0.90 4.81
CA GLU A 239 -10.76 -1.05 5.05
C GLU A 239 -11.58 -0.16 4.10
N ASP A 240 -11.17 1.09 3.86
CA ASP A 240 -11.84 1.99 2.92
C ASP A 240 -11.71 1.50 1.47
N ASN A 241 -10.51 1.06 1.06
CA ASN A 241 -10.29 0.49 -0.26
C ASN A 241 -11.13 -0.77 -0.49
N ALA A 242 -11.16 -1.69 0.48
CA ALA A 242 -11.97 -2.91 0.39
C ALA A 242 -13.47 -2.58 0.26
N LYS A 243 -13.94 -1.58 1.01
CA LYS A 243 -15.34 -1.13 0.98
C LYS A 243 -15.73 -0.58 -0.39
N GLN A 244 -14.85 0.14 -1.07
CA GLN A 244 -15.09 0.62 -2.44
C GLN A 244 -15.25 -0.54 -3.44
N GLU A 245 -14.59 -1.66 -3.19
CA GLU A 245 -14.70 -2.90 -3.97
C GLU A 245 -15.84 -3.82 -3.48
N GLY A 246 -16.68 -3.34 -2.55
CA GLY A 246 -17.87 -4.06 -2.06
C GLY A 246 -17.61 -5.05 -0.92
N PHE A 247 -16.47 -4.94 -0.24
CA PHE A 247 -16.10 -5.82 0.88
C PHE A 247 -15.99 -5.06 2.21
N SER A 248 -16.60 -5.60 3.26
CA SER A 248 -16.44 -5.17 4.65
C SER A 248 -15.88 -6.31 5.50
N PHE A 249 -15.16 -6.00 6.58
CA PHE A 249 -14.61 -7.04 7.46
C PHE A 249 -15.72 -7.92 8.07
N GLU A 250 -16.90 -7.35 8.28
CA GLU A 250 -18.08 -8.02 8.79
C GLU A 250 -18.55 -9.17 7.89
N ASP A 251 -18.25 -9.14 6.58
CA ASP A 251 -18.62 -10.20 5.62
C ASP A 251 -17.90 -11.53 5.87
N ILE A 252 -16.90 -11.57 6.74
CA ILE A 252 -16.15 -12.78 7.12
C ILE A 252 -16.86 -13.56 8.26
N ASN A 253 -17.89 -13.00 8.91
CA ASN A 253 -18.54 -13.61 10.09
C ASN A 253 -19.90 -14.25 9.79
#